data_AF-A0A5B8UPV3-F1
#
_entry.id   AF-A0A5B8UPV3-F1
#
_cell.length_a   1.000
_cell.length_b   1.000
_cell.length_c   1.000
_cell.angle_alpha   90.00
_cell.angle_beta   90.00
_cell.angle_gamma   90.00
#
_symmetry.space_group_name_H-M   'P 1'
#
loop_
_entity.id
_entity.type
_entity.pdbx_description
1 polymer ?
#
loop_
_entity_poly.entity_id
_entity_poly.type
_entity_poly.pdbx_seq_one_letter_code
_entity_poly.pdbx_strand_id
1 'polypeptide(L)'
;MLVTVDKKNVLFKPDSSRVIARYLSTSRERSVALIKRVLSLSKKEQAETLTQVLRDYSKRHRSISAVFEKHFDKLSDTIAEMDIHEYKFSATEKLLIGAYFTMEYSIEAAAFFNPSIVEDLDQSDLGPNEKRVVLSFRATGEGHISSVVFRSGIIDAANEIRLEPPGKMLESPKQVKNHVYHKSSFVSKLEEMQAGGSKVYPLMMQKLTDTFTYEELKRYVEETRTQAQDNIQNTVLLNEMMWLASSHYEMDFSVDTDISERVIFPIADTEIKGIEDARFVRFTDEKGDISYYATYTAYDGVAILPKILMTKDFYHFKVMPVHGEVAQNKGMALFPRKINGQYAMLCRIDGVNNYIAFSDNINVWRKATLLQTPKYPWEFVQMGNCGSPIETTEGWLVITHGVGPVREYSLGISLLDLEDPMKEIGRLQTPLIVPNEREREGYVPNVVYSCGAIVHNNYLVIPYAMSDYASTYATVYLPELLAALKETAARD
;
A
#
# COMPACT_ATOMS: atom_id res chain seq x y z
N MET A 1 -18.79 18.94 25.37
CA MET A 1 -19.98 18.17 24.96
C MET A 1 -19.61 16.69 24.74
N LEU A 2 -20.51 15.73 24.99
CA LEU A 2 -20.29 14.32 24.58
C LEU A 2 -20.70 14.19 23.11
N VAL A 3 -19.79 13.74 22.25
CA VAL A 3 -20.06 13.50 20.82
C VAL A 3 -20.66 12.11 20.65
N THR A 4 -21.80 12.01 19.98
CA THR A 4 -22.46 10.73 19.69
C THR A 4 -21.81 10.02 18.51
N VAL A 5 -21.46 8.75 18.68
CA VAL A 5 -20.88 7.88 17.63
C VAL A 5 -21.83 6.74 17.33
N ASP A 6 -22.28 6.63 16.08
CA ASP A 6 -23.10 5.53 15.59
C ASP A 6 -22.21 4.48 14.90
N LYS A 7 -21.89 3.40 15.61
CA LYS A 7 -21.14 2.25 15.06
C LYS A 7 -22.10 1.35 14.27
N LYS A 8 -21.80 1.15 12.99
CA LYS A 8 -22.66 0.37 12.11
C LYS A 8 -22.40 -1.14 12.26
N ASN A 9 -23.44 -1.93 11.99
CA ASN A 9 -23.40 -3.39 12.10
C ASN A 9 -22.92 -4.10 10.81
N VAL A 10 -22.22 -3.38 9.95
CA VAL A 10 -21.66 -3.93 8.70
C VAL A 10 -20.24 -4.37 8.95
N LEU A 11 -19.91 -5.60 8.54
CA LEU A 11 -18.63 -6.20 8.84
C LEU A 11 -17.90 -6.61 7.57
N PHE A 12 -16.73 -6.03 7.35
CA PHE A 12 -15.79 -6.39 6.30
C PHE A 12 -14.84 -7.47 6.82
N LYS A 13 -15.11 -8.74 6.47
CA LYS A 13 -14.35 -9.90 6.93
C LYS A 13 -13.30 -10.34 5.91
N PRO A 14 -12.24 -11.02 6.36
CA PRO A 14 -11.36 -11.79 5.48
C PRO A 14 -12.15 -12.84 4.66
N ASP A 15 -11.82 -12.98 3.38
CA ASP A 15 -12.40 -13.98 2.47
C ASP A 15 -11.30 -14.88 1.89
N SER A 16 -11.18 -16.10 2.43
CA SER A 16 -10.16 -17.05 2.01
C SER A 16 -10.35 -17.58 0.59
N SER A 17 -11.52 -17.38 -0.02
CA SER A 17 -11.80 -17.82 -1.39
C SER A 17 -11.17 -16.92 -2.45
N ARG A 18 -10.71 -15.72 -2.07
CA ARG A 18 -10.07 -14.74 -2.94
C ARG A 18 -8.59 -15.05 -3.09
N VAL A 19 -8.24 -15.65 -4.23
CA VAL A 19 -6.88 -16.17 -4.49
C VAL A 19 -6.26 -15.55 -5.73
N ILE A 20 -4.94 -15.34 -5.69
CA ILE A 20 -4.11 -15.05 -6.86
C ILE A 20 -3.23 -16.26 -7.19
N ALA A 21 -2.86 -16.43 -8.45
CA ALA A 21 -1.87 -17.42 -8.85
C ALA A 21 -0.44 -16.85 -8.73
N ARG A 22 0.43 -17.54 -8.01
CA ARG A 22 1.84 -17.15 -7.79
C ARG A 22 2.79 -18.23 -8.27
N TYR A 23 4.02 -17.82 -8.57
CA TYR A 23 5.10 -18.74 -8.90
C TYR A 23 5.52 -19.52 -7.67
N LEU A 24 5.47 -20.86 -7.76
CA LEU A 24 5.95 -21.77 -6.74
C LEU A 24 7.45 -21.97 -6.91
N SER A 25 8.24 -21.28 -6.10
CA SER A 25 9.69 -21.44 -6.12
C SER A 25 10.12 -22.70 -5.35
N THR A 26 11.02 -23.48 -5.94
CA THR A 26 11.65 -24.66 -5.30
C THR A 26 13.17 -24.63 -5.50
N SER A 27 13.91 -25.49 -4.77
CA SER A 27 15.35 -25.62 -5.00
C SER A 27 15.64 -26.03 -6.45
N ARG A 28 16.80 -25.64 -6.99
CA ARG A 28 17.16 -25.91 -8.39
C ARG A 28 17.10 -27.41 -8.71
N GLU A 29 17.58 -28.26 -7.82
CA GLU A 29 17.56 -29.73 -8.00
C GLU A 29 16.12 -30.26 -8.08
N ARG A 30 15.23 -29.74 -7.22
CA ARG A 30 13.81 -30.11 -7.23
C ARG A 30 13.12 -29.64 -8.51
N SER A 31 13.44 -28.43 -8.97
CA SER A 31 12.90 -27.88 -10.22
C SER A 31 13.28 -28.76 -11.41
N VAL A 32 14.55 -29.12 -11.56
CA VAL A 32 15.04 -30.02 -12.62
C VAL A 32 14.37 -31.39 -12.54
N ALA A 33 14.28 -31.97 -11.34
CA ALA A 33 13.65 -33.28 -11.14
C ALA A 33 12.15 -33.26 -11.51
N LEU A 34 11.44 -32.17 -11.19
CA LEU A 34 10.03 -31.99 -11.51
C LEU A 34 9.80 -31.89 -13.02
N ILE A 35 10.60 -31.06 -13.72
CA ILE A 35 10.53 -30.94 -15.18
C ILE A 35 10.75 -32.31 -15.83
N LYS A 36 11.78 -33.05 -15.43
CA LYS A 36 12.07 -34.39 -15.97
C LYS A 36 10.91 -35.37 -15.74
N ARG A 37 10.23 -35.32 -14.59
CA ARG A 37 9.03 -36.16 -14.33
C ARG A 37 7.89 -35.83 -15.28
N VAL A 38 7.62 -34.55 -15.51
CA VAL A 38 6.57 -34.12 -16.46
C VAL A 38 6.90 -34.57 -17.89
N LEU A 39 8.16 -34.44 -18.30
CA LEU A 39 8.63 -34.89 -19.62
C LEU A 39 8.64 -36.42 -19.78
N SER A 40 8.70 -37.18 -18.68
CA SER A 40 8.65 -38.65 -18.71
C SER A 40 7.25 -39.24 -18.90
N LEU A 41 6.20 -38.42 -18.73
CA LEU A 41 4.82 -38.82 -18.99
C LEU A 41 4.59 -39.02 -20.49
N SER A 42 3.70 -39.94 -20.85
CA SER A 42 3.23 -40.06 -22.23
C SER A 42 2.49 -38.79 -22.67
N LYS A 43 2.48 -38.50 -23.97
CA LYS A 43 1.77 -37.33 -24.52
C LYS A 43 0.27 -37.33 -24.17
N LYS A 44 -0.33 -38.52 -24.04
CA LYS A 44 -1.73 -38.67 -23.60
C LYS A 44 -1.90 -38.25 -22.14
N GLU A 45 -1.05 -38.74 -21.23
CA GLU A 45 -1.09 -38.38 -19.81
C GLU A 45 -0.86 -36.88 -19.60
N GLN A 46 0.08 -36.27 -20.33
CA GLN A 46 0.32 -34.83 -20.29
C GLN A 46 -0.93 -34.04 -20.67
N ALA A 47 -1.59 -34.42 -21.78
CA ALA A 47 -2.79 -33.73 -22.27
C ALA A 47 -4.00 -33.91 -21.33
N GLU A 48 -4.22 -35.12 -20.80
CA GLU A 48 -5.29 -35.41 -19.85
C GLU A 48 -5.08 -34.63 -18.54
N THR A 49 -3.85 -34.61 -18.02
CA THR A 49 -3.51 -33.86 -16.80
C THR A 49 -3.73 -32.36 -17.00
N LEU A 50 -3.22 -31.79 -18.09
CA LEU A 50 -3.39 -30.36 -18.37
C LEU A 50 -4.88 -30.00 -18.54
N THR A 51 -5.65 -30.83 -19.23
CA THR A 51 -7.10 -30.60 -19.43
C THR A 51 -7.84 -30.57 -18.10
N GLN A 52 -7.51 -31.50 -17.20
CA GLN A 52 -8.10 -31.54 -15.86
C GLN A 52 -7.74 -30.29 -15.06
N VAL A 53 -6.46 -29.89 -15.04
CA VAL A 53 -6.01 -28.66 -14.37
C VAL A 53 -6.73 -27.42 -14.93
N LEU A 54 -6.79 -27.24 -16.25
CA LEU A 54 -7.47 -26.09 -16.84
C LEU A 54 -8.96 -26.06 -16.47
N ARG A 55 -9.63 -27.22 -16.44
CA ARG A 55 -11.04 -27.32 -16.03
C ARG A 55 -11.25 -26.87 -14.59
N ASP A 56 -10.39 -27.32 -13.68
CA ASP A 56 -10.53 -27.05 -12.24
C ASP A 56 -10.25 -25.58 -11.88
N TYR A 57 -9.29 -24.94 -12.57
CA TYR A 57 -8.82 -23.59 -12.23
C TYR A 57 -9.37 -22.46 -13.12
N SER A 58 -10.00 -22.75 -14.27
CA SER A 58 -10.56 -21.74 -15.19
C SER A 58 -11.63 -20.84 -14.58
N LYS A 59 -12.37 -21.33 -13.57
CA LYS A 59 -13.39 -20.54 -12.84
C LYS A 59 -12.83 -19.74 -11.66
N ARG A 60 -11.55 -19.96 -11.33
CA ARG A 60 -10.88 -19.33 -10.18
C ARG A 60 -9.93 -18.22 -10.62
N HIS A 61 -9.34 -18.35 -11.80
CA HIS A 61 -8.38 -17.39 -12.33
C HIS A 61 -8.75 -16.95 -13.74
N ARG A 62 -8.62 -15.65 -13.98
CA ARG A 62 -8.70 -15.08 -15.33
C ARG A 62 -7.50 -15.55 -16.14
N SER A 63 -7.73 -16.12 -17.32
CA SER A 63 -6.67 -16.52 -18.26
C SER A 63 -5.55 -17.38 -17.64
N ILE A 64 -5.91 -18.40 -16.84
CA ILE A 64 -4.94 -19.23 -16.11
C ILE A 64 -3.82 -19.85 -16.98
N SER A 65 -4.11 -20.16 -18.24
CA SER A 65 -3.10 -20.67 -19.18
C SER A 65 -1.97 -19.67 -19.43
N ALA A 66 -2.28 -18.38 -19.53
CA ALA A 66 -1.28 -17.33 -19.69
C ALA A 66 -0.40 -17.20 -18.43
N VAL A 67 -0.96 -17.46 -17.24
CA VAL A 67 -0.19 -17.51 -16.00
C VAL A 67 0.78 -18.69 -16.02
N PHE A 68 0.33 -19.87 -16.44
CA PHE A 68 1.18 -21.04 -16.56
C PHE A 68 2.33 -20.80 -17.54
N GLU A 69 2.05 -20.22 -18.70
CA GLU A 69 3.10 -19.86 -19.67
C GLU A 69 4.12 -18.89 -19.07
N LYS A 70 3.67 -17.83 -18.38
CA LYS A 70 4.56 -16.89 -17.68
C LYS A 70 5.42 -17.59 -16.62
N HIS A 71 4.88 -18.58 -15.90
CA HIS A 71 5.63 -19.34 -14.90
C HIS A 71 6.59 -20.35 -15.53
N PHE A 72 6.27 -20.89 -16.70
CA PHE A 72 7.22 -21.67 -17.49
C PHE A 72 8.39 -20.81 -17.96
N ASP A 73 8.14 -19.59 -18.46
CA ASP A 73 9.20 -18.71 -18.96
C ASP A 73 10.21 -18.33 -17.87
N LYS A 74 9.79 -18.27 -16.59
CA LYS A 74 10.68 -18.05 -15.44
C LYS A 74 11.68 -19.20 -15.20
N LEU A 75 11.48 -20.36 -15.82
CA LEU A 75 12.36 -21.51 -15.69
C LEU A 75 13.50 -21.49 -16.71
N SER A 76 13.66 -20.43 -17.52
CA SER A 76 14.68 -20.33 -18.58
C SER A 76 16.08 -20.75 -18.12
N ASP A 77 16.52 -20.24 -16.97
CA ASP A 77 17.85 -20.52 -16.43
C ASP A 77 17.97 -21.97 -15.95
N THR A 78 16.91 -22.50 -15.34
CA THR A 78 16.87 -23.90 -14.90
C THR A 78 16.90 -24.84 -16.10
N ILE A 79 16.16 -24.52 -17.17
CA ILE A 79 16.13 -25.30 -18.41
C ILE A 79 17.49 -25.23 -19.13
N ALA A 80 18.16 -24.07 -19.11
CA ALA A 80 19.49 -23.91 -19.68
C ALA A 80 20.58 -24.70 -18.94
N GLU A 81 20.37 -25.10 -17.69
CA GLU A 81 21.31 -25.97 -16.96
C GLU A 81 21.03 -27.46 -17.21
N MET A 82 19.90 -27.79 -17.83
CA MET A 82 19.56 -29.16 -18.17
C MET A 82 20.22 -29.54 -19.51
N ASP A 83 20.73 -30.77 -19.60
CA ASP A 83 21.29 -31.37 -20.82
C ASP A 83 20.22 -31.71 -21.88
N ILE A 84 19.39 -30.71 -22.21
CA ILE A 84 18.24 -30.79 -23.13
C ILE A 84 18.14 -29.54 -24.02
N HIS A 85 19.24 -28.84 -24.27
CA HIS A 85 19.25 -27.56 -25.00
C HIS A 85 18.59 -27.59 -26.39
N GLU A 86 18.58 -28.75 -27.06
CA GLU A 86 17.92 -28.94 -28.36
C GLU A 86 16.45 -29.37 -28.26
N TYR A 87 15.96 -29.62 -27.04
CA TYR A 87 14.61 -30.09 -26.80
C TYR A 87 13.58 -28.98 -27.06
N LYS A 88 12.68 -29.21 -28.01
CA LYS A 88 11.59 -28.30 -28.31
C LYS A 88 10.34 -28.67 -27.51
N PHE A 89 10.07 -27.91 -26.46
CA PHE A 89 8.86 -28.04 -25.66
C PHE A 89 7.61 -27.75 -26.50
N SER A 90 6.65 -28.68 -26.48
CA SER A 90 5.31 -28.47 -27.02
C SER A 90 4.51 -27.49 -26.15
N ALA A 91 3.45 -26.89 -26.71
CA ALA A 91 2.57 -25.99 -25.95
C ALA A 91 1.98 -26.66 -24.69
N THR A 92 1.58 -27.93 -24.79
CA THR A 92 1.09 -28.73 -23.66
C THR A 92 2.16 -28.86 -22.57
N GLU A 93 3.41 -29.12 -22.92
CA GLU A 93 4.50 -29.25 -21.94
C GLU A 93 4.80 -27.93 -21.25
N LYS A 94 4.85 -26.82 -22.00
CA LYS A 94 5.06 -25.49 -21.43
C LYS A 94 3.98 -25.18 -20.39
N LEU A 95 2.71 -25.35 -20.75
CA LEU A 95 1.59 -25.08 -19.86
C LEU A 95 1.56 -26.03 -18.65
N LEU A 96 1.81 -27.32 -18.86
CA LEU A 96 1.78 -28.30 -17.77
C LEU A 96 2.95 -28.09 -16.80
N ILE A 97 4.17 -27.87 -17.30
CA ILE A 97 5.32 -27.51 -16.47
C ILE A 97 5.00 -26.23 -15.71
N GLY A 98 4.54 -25.17 -16.40
CA GLY A 98 4.13 -23.92 -15.78
C GLY A 98 3.10 -24.10 -14.65
N ALA A 99 2.12 -24.98 -14.84
CA ALA A 99 1.13 -25.32 -13.82
C ALA A 99 1.75 -25.95 -12.57
N TYR A 100 2.72 -26.85 -12.72
CA TYR A 100 3.45 -27.44 -11.59
C TYR A 100 4.30 -26.44 -10.80
N PHE A 101 4.68 -25.32 -11.43
CA PHE A 101 5.35 -24.19 -10.78
C PHE A 101 4.38 -23.05 -10.44
N THR A 102 3.09 -23.34 -10.32
CA THR A 102 2.05 -22.40 -9.92
C THR A 102 1.39 -22.85 -8.62
N MET A 103 1.16 -21.90 -7.72
CA MET A 103 0.37 -22.10 -6.49
C MET A 103 -0.72 -21.04 -6.38
N GLU A 104 -1.84 -21.38 -5.72
CA GLU A 104 -2.81 -20.37 -5.30
C GLU A 104 -2.35 -19.73 -3.99
N TYR A 105 -2.56 -18.42 -3.87
CA TYR A 105 -2.28 -17.65 -2.67
C TYR A 105 -3.53 -16.88 -2.28
N SER A 106 -4.08 -17.16 -1.10
CA SER A 106 -5.24 -16.47 -0.58
C SER A 106 -4.83 -15.15 0.08
N ILE A 107 -5.21 -14.04 -0.55
CA ILE A 107 -4.72 -12.70 -0.20
C ILE A 107 -5.38 -12.10 1.04
N GLU A 108 -6.58 -12.57 1.37
CA GLU A 108 -7.41 -12.09 2.48
C GLU A 108 -7.68 -13.24 3.46
N ALA A 109 -6.72 -14.16 3.65
CA ALA A 109 -6.92 -15.34 4.50
C ALA A 109 -6.82 -15.03 6.00
N ALA A 110 -5.88 -14.18 6.39
CA ALA A 110 -5.54 -13.92 7.79
C ALA A 110 -6.27 -12.70 8.33
N ALA A 111 -6.31 -11.59 7.57
CA ALA A 111 -6.91 -10.34 8.01
C ALA A 111 -7.33 -9.42 6.84
N PHE A 112 -8.32 -8.57 7.08
CA PHE A 112 -8.88 -7.59 6.15
C PHE A 112 -9.22 -6.29 6.90
N PHE A 113 -8.25 -5.38 6.95
CA PHE A 113 -8.21 -4.32 7.95
C PHE A 113 -7.57 -3.02 7.44
N ASN A 114 -7.38 -2.05 8.33
CA ASN A 114 -6.86 -0.70 8.11
C ASN A 114 -7.45 0.01 6.88
N PRO A 115 -8.78 0.25 6.87
CA PRO A 115 -9.45 0.80 5.72
C PRO A 115 -9.16 2.29 5.52
N SER A 116 -9.04 2.70 4.27
CA SER A 116 -9.13 4.09 3.81
C SER A 116 -10.31 4.24 2.86
N ILE A 117 -10.78 5.45 2.64
CA ILE A 117 -11.95 5.74 1.82
C ILE A 117 -11.77 7.05 1.06
N VAL A 118 -12.14 7.06 -0.21
CA VAL A 118 -12.16 8.24 -1.07
C VAL A 118 -13.40 8.23 -1.95
N GLU A 119 -13.81 9.41 -2.40
CA GLU A 119 -14.86 9.55 -3.41
C GLU A 119 -14.42 8.93 -4.74
N ASP A 120 -15.30 8.16 -5.37
CA ASP A 120 -15.08 7.62 -6.71
C ASP A 120 -15.15 8.74 -7.77
N LEU A 121 -14.43 8.59 -8.88
CA LEU A 121 -14.52 9.49 -10.02
C LEU A 121 -15.91 9.46 -10.66
N ASP A 122 -16.51 8.27 -10.69
CA ASP A 122 -17.84 8.09 -11.25
C ASP A 122 -18.92 8.28 -10.18
N GLN A 123 -19.68 9.36 -10.29
CA GLN A 123 -20.85 9.66 -9.47
C GLN A 123 -22.16 9.60 -10.28
N SER A 124 -22.14 8.93 -11.44
CA SER A 124 -23.34 8.73 -12.26
C SER A 124 -24.27 7.67 -11.66
N ASP A 125 -25.55 7.75 -12.06
CA ASP A 125 -26.62 6.81 -11.66
C ASP A 125 -26.83 6.67 -10.15
N LEU A 126 -26.63 7.76 -9.41
CA LEU A 126 -26.83 7.83 -7.96
C LEU A 126 -28.17 8.49 -7.60
N GLY A 127 -28.78 7.99 -6.54
CA GLY A 127 -29.93 8.62 -5.90
C GLY A 127 -29.56 9.93 -5.19
N PRO A 128 -30.56 10.74 -4.80
CA PRO A 128 -30.32 11.94 -4.00
C PRO A 128 -29.60 11.61 -2.70
N ASN A 129 -28.56 12.39 -2.36
CA ASN A 129 -27.74 12.22 -1.16
C ASN A 129 -27.01 10.87 -1.08
N GLU A 130 -26.80 10.20 -2.21
CA GLU A 130 -25.89 9.07 -2.32
C GLU A 130 -24.50 9.52 -2.79
N LYS A 131 -23.47 8.73 -2.47
CA LYS A 131 -22.09 8.97 -2.92
C LYS A 131 -21.41 7.65 -3.21
N ARG A 132 -20.86 7.50 -4.42
CA ARG A 132 -20.02 6.35 -4.74
C ARG A 132 -18.62 6.55 -4.16
N VAL A 133 -18.06 5.51 -3.57
CA VAL A 133 -16.78 5.54 -2.88
C VAL A 133 -15.94 4.32 -3.22
N VAL A 134 -14.63 4.53 -3.21
CA VAL A 134 -13.63 3.46 -3.24
C VAL A 134 -13.08 3.30 -1.83
N LEU A 135 -13.22 2.11 -1.26
CA LEU A 135 -12.54 1.72 -0.04
C LEU A 135 -11.30 0.92 -0.38
N SER A 136 -10.17 1.24 0.26
CA SER A 136 -8.97 0.41 0.20
C SER A 136 -8.73 -0.26 1.54
N PHE A 137 -8.30 -1.51 1.54
CA PHE A 137 -8.00 -2.28 2.74
C PHE A 137 -6.57 -2.84 2.66
N ARG A 138 -5.96 -3.00 3.83
CA ARG A 138 -4.84 -3.91 4.01
C ARG A 138 -5.38 -5.34 4.11
N ALA A 139 -4.98 -6.18 3.18
CA ALA A 139 -5.29 -7.59 3.15
C ALA A 139 -4.04 -8.42 3.46
N THR A 140 -4.13 -9.32 4.43
CA THR A 140 -3.03 -10.20 4.82
C THR A 140 -3.40 -11.65 4.51
N GLY A 141 -2.55 -12.31 3.72
CA GLY A 141 -2.69 -13.71 3.36
C GLY A 141 -1.79 -14.66 4.14
N GLU A 142 -1.58 -15.86 3.60
CA GLU A 142 -0.62 -16.83 4.13
C GLU A 142 0.79 -16.22 4.26
N GLY A 143 1.54 -16.62 5.30
CA GLY A 143 2.90 -16.13 5.54
C GLY A 143 2.98 -14.64 5.91
N HIS A 144 1.85 -14.04 6.29
CA HIS A 144 1.71 -12.64 6.73
C HIS A 144 2.13 -11.59 5.70
N ILE A 145 2.08 -11.92 4.41
CA ILE A 145 2.34 -10.95 3.35
C ILE A 145 1.10 -10.08 3.18
N SER A 146 1.29 -8.77 3.27
CA SER A 146 0.21 -7.79 3.14
C SER A 146 0.17 -7.15 1.75
N SER A 147 -1.05 -6.81 1.33
CA SER A 147 -1.38 -6.21 0.04
C SER A 147 -2.45 -5.13 0.21
N VAL A 148 -2.60 -4.27 -0.80
CA VAL A 148 -3.70 -3.32 -0.87
C VAL A 148 -4.75 -3.85 -1.85
N VAL A 149 -5.99 -3.89 -1.37
CA VAL A 149 -7.16 -4.34 -2.14
C VAL A 149 -8.28 -3.33 -2.02
N PHE A 150 -9.17 -3.34 -3.01
CA PHE A 150 -10.23 -2.34 -3.09
C PHE A 150 -11.62 -2.98 -2.95
N ARG A 151 -12.59 -2.14 -2.57
CA ARG A 151 -14.03 -2.38 -2.70
C ARG A 151 -14.69 -1.13 -3.24
N SER A 152 -15.57 -1.30 -4.21
CA SER A 152 -16.52 -0.27 -4.62
C SER A 152 -17.76 -0.32 -3.73
N GLY A 153 -18.32 0.85 -3.42
CA GLY A 153 -19.57 0.93 -2.68
C GLY A 153 -20.27 2.27 -2.84
N ILE A 154 -21.51 2.31 -2.36
CA ILE A 154 -22.33 3.52 -2.31
C ILE A 154 -22.66 3.81 -0.84
N ILE A 155 -22.41 5.03 -0.40
CA ILE A 155 -22.93 5.58 0.84
C ILE A 155 -24.30 6.16 0.54
N ASP A 156 -25.34 5.65 1.17
CA ASP A 156 -26.72 6.13 0.94
C ASP A 156 -27.08 7.36 1.80
N ALA A 157 -28.34 7.80 1.69
CA ALA A 157 -28.86 8.94 2.44
C ALA A 157 -28.89 8.71 3.98
N ALA A 158 -28.92 7.46 4.44
CA ALA A 158 -28.86 7.09 5.86
C ALA A 158 -27.40 6.87 6.34
N ASN A 159 -26.43 7.17 5.47
CA ASN A 159 -25.01 6.89 5.66
C ASN A 159 -24.72 5.39 5.83
N GLU A 160 -25.52 4.52 5.21
CA GLU A 160 -25.19 3.11 5.12
C GLU A 160 -24.28 2.85 3.90
N ILE A 161 -23.17 2.15 4.12
CA ILE A 161 -22.27 1.70 3.06
C ILE A 161 -22.77 0.37 2.50
N ARG A 162 -23.22 0.40 1.24
CA ARG A 162 -23.55 -0.78 0.45
C ARG A 162 -22.40 -1.11 -0.49
N LEU A 163 -21.71 -2.23 -0.25
CA LEU A 163 -20.64 -2.69 -1.14
C LEU A 163 -21.20 -3.40 -2.37
N GLU A 164 -20.53 -3.23 -3.49
CA GLU A 164 -20.73 -4.07 -4.66
C GLU A 164 -20.13 -5.47 -4.40
N PRO A 165 -20.81 -6.57 -4.77
CA PRO A 165 -20.28 -7.91 -4.57
C PRO A 165 -18.96 -8.07 -5.33
N PRO A 166 -17.85 -8.39 -4.65
CA PRO A 166 -16.56 -8.44 -5.32
C PRO A 166 -16.48 -9.71 -6.17
N GLY A 167 -16.01 -9.59 -7.41
CA GLY A 167 -15.72 -10.72 -8.27
C GLY A 167 -14.59 -11.60 -7.72
N LYS A 168 -14.55 -12.88 -8.10
CA LYS A 168 -13.61 -13.87 -7.53
C LYS A 168 -12.30 -14.00 -8.28
N MET A 169 -12.23 -13.48 -9.52
CA MET A 169 -11.07 -13.65 -10.38
C MET A 169 -10.13 -12.47 -10.22
N LEU A 170 -9.35 -12.51 -9.14
CA LEU A 170 -8.38 -11.47 -8.84
C LEU A 170 -7.34 -11.33 -9.94
N GLU A 171 -6.93 -10.09 -10.19
CA GLU A 171 -5.83 -9.77 -11.10
C GLU A 171 -4.77 -8.95 -10.36
N SER A 172 -3.53 -9.41 -10.44
CA SER A 172 -2.36 -8.60 -10.09
C SER A 172 -1.95 -7.79 -11.31
N PRO A 173 -1.41 -6.58 -11.12
CA PRO A 173 -1.11 -5.69 -12.23
C PRO A 173 -0.11 -6.34 -13.18
N LYS A 174 -0.27 -6.06 -14.48
CA LYS A 174 0.78 -6.34 -15.45
C LYS A 174 1.92 -5.38 -15.12
N GLN A 175 3.09 -5.93 -14.87
CA GLN A 175 4.29 -5.16 -14.58
C GLN A 175 4.59 -4.26 -15.78
N VAL A 176 4.57 -2.93 -15.61
CA VAL A 176 4.88 -2.00 -16.68
C VAL A 176 6.24 -1.36 -16.44
N LYS A 177 7.18 -1.91 -17.22
CA LYS A 177 8.47 -1.40 -17.72
C LYS A 177 9.60 -1.10 -16.74
N ASN A 178 10.73 -1.72 -17.09
CA ASN A 178 12.09 -1.28 -16.81
C ASN A 178 12.19 0.25 -16.98
N HIS A 179 12.18 0.98 -15.87
CA HIS A 179 12.49 2.40 -15.92
C HIS A 179 13.92 2.54 -16.47
N VAL A 180 14.06 3.35 -17.51
CA VAL A 180 15.37 3.73 -18.04
C VAL A 180 15.81 4.95 -17.24
N TYR A 181 16.75 4.76 -16.32
CA TYR A 181 17.32 5.81 -15.51
C TYR A 181 18.29 6.63 -16.36
N HIS A 182 18.18 7.95 -16.28
CA HIS A 182 19.19 8.86 -16.81
C HIS A 182 20.27 9.11 -15.76
N LYS A 183 21.53 8.89 -16.13
CA LYS A 183 22.67 9.01 -15.22
C LYS A 183 22.76 10.36 -14.54
N SER A 184 22.57 11.46 -15.27
CA SER A 184 22.61 12.81 -14.71
C SER A 184 21.58 13.02 -13.60
N SER A 185 20.32 12.62 -13.82
CA SER A 185 19.25 12.71 -12.82
C SER A 185 19.45 11.74 -11.65
N PHE A 186 19.94 10.53 -11.93
CA PHE A 186 20.22 9.53 -10.90
C PHE A 186 21.35 9.97 -9.97
N VAL A 187 22.41 10.55 -10.54
CA VAL A 187 23.54 11.11 -9.80
C VAL A 187 23.12 12.30 -8.98
N SER A 188 22.36 13.25 -9.55
CA SER A 188 21.83 14.39 -8.79
C SER A 188 21.07 13.92 -7.54
N LYS A 189 20.23 12.88 -7.68
CA LYS A 189 19.49 12.31 -6.55
C LYS A 189 20.39 11.60 -5.53
N LEU A 190 21.43 10.88 -5.96
CA LEU A 190 22.41 10.29 -5.03
C LEU A 190 23.21 11.34 -4.27
N GLU A 191 23.59 12.43 -4.93
CA GLU A 191 24.31 13.55 -4.32
C GLU A 191 23.42 14.28 -3.29
N GLU A 192 22.12 14.45 -3.60
CA GLU A 192 21.11 14.97 -2.67
C GLU A 192 20.90 14.09 -1.43
N MET A 193 21.21 12.78 -1.52
CA MET A 193 21.17 11.82 -0.42
C MET A 193 22.47 11.83 0.42
N GLN A 194 23.44 12.70 0.11
CA GLN A 194 24.76 12.78 0.78
C GLN A 194 25.59 11.49 0.70
N ALA A 195 25.38 10.67 -0.32
CA ALA A 195 26.05 9.37 -0.51
C ALA A 195 27.54 9.47 -0.94
N GLY A 196 28.11 10.68 -0.97
CA GLY A 196 29.38 11.01 -1.66
C GLY A 196 30.70 10.61 -0.96
N GLY A 197 30.66 9.87 0.15
CA GLY A 197 31.86 9.54 0.93
C GLY A 197 32.59 8.24 0.54
N SER A 198 32.02 7.44 -0.36
CA SER A 198 32.47 6.07 -0.59
C SER A 198 33.49 5.94 -1.73
N LYS A 199 34.49 5.06 -1.54
CA LYS A 199 35.51 4.73 -2.56
C LYS A 199 34.95 4.01 -3.78
N VAL A 200 33.76 3.40 -3.69
CA VAL A 200 33.11 2.75 -4.83
C VAL A 200 32.24 3.71 -5.65
N TYR A 201 32.02 4.94 -5.20
CA TYR A 201 31.26 5.94 -5.96
C TYR A 201 31.85 6.19 -7.35
N PRO A 202 33.16 6.48 -7.52
CA PRO A 202 33.73 6.71 -8.86
C PRO A 202 33.63 5.47 -9.75
N LEU A 203 33.77 4.27 -9.18
CA LEU A 203 33.68 3.00 -9.91
C LEU A 203 32.26 2.75 -10.43
N MET A 204 31.24 3.00 -9.60
CA MET A 204 29.85 2.94 -10.02
C MET A 204 29.55 3.98 -11.11
N MET A 205 30.04 5.21 -10.94
CA MET A 205 29.87 6.26 -11.96
C MET A 205 30.54 5.93 -13.29
N GLN A 206 31.60 5.12 -13.30
CA GLN A 206 32.21 4.65 -14.54
C GLN A 206 31.40 3.54 -15.21
N LYS A 207 30.80 2.64 -14.41
CA LYS A 207 29.98 1.51 -14.91
C LYS A 207 28.64 1.95 -15.49
N LEU A 208 28.03 3.02 -14.94
CA LEU A 208 26.76 3.54 -15.44
C LEU A 208 26.92 4.25 -16.79
N THR A 209 26.18 3.78 -17.79
CA THR A 209 25.95 4.44 -19.08
C THR A 209 25.04 5.66 -18.91
N ASP A 210 24.95 6.54 -19.92
CA ASP A 210 24.09 7.74 -19.88
C ASP A 210 22.62 7.41 -19.57
N THR A 211 22.20 6.22 -20.02
CA THR A 211 20.94 5.59 -19.65
C THR A 211 21.19 4.15 -19.21
N PHE A 212 20.49 3.66 -18.19
CA PHE A 212 20.61 2.28 -17.72
C PHE A 212 19.28 1.80 -17.11
N THR A 213 19.13 0.49 -16.92
CA THR A 213 17.95 -0.16 -16.34
C THR A 213 18.21 -0.64 -14.91
N TYR A 214 17.16 -1.04 -14.18
CA TYR A 214 17.29 -1.59 -12.83
C TYR A 214 18.16 -2.85 -12.81
N GLU A 215 17.98 -3.75 -13.79
CA GLU A 215 18.77 -4.96 -13.93
C GLU A 215 20.25 -4.67 -14.22
N GLU A 216 20.52 -3.68 -15.08
CA GLU A 216 21.90 -3.24 -15.34
C GLU A 216 22.53 -2.67 -14.07
N LEU A 217 21.82 -1.82 -13.33
CA LEU A 217 22.32 -1.32 -12.04
C LEU A 217 22.58 -2.45 -11.05
N LYS A 218 21.62 -3.38 -10.89
CA LYS A 218 21.75 -4.55 -10.00
C LYS A 218 23.00 -5.34 -10.32
N ARG A 219 23.23 -5.64 -11.61
CA ARG A 219 24.44 -6.29 -12.09
C ARG A 219 25.70 -5.49 -11.74
N TYR A 220 25.71 -4.18 -12.01
CA TYR A 220 26.87 -3.34 -11.70
C TYR A 220 27.16 -3.24 -10.20
N VAL A 221 26.11 -3.22 -9.37
CA VAL A 221 26.22 -3.22 -7.92
C VAL A 221 26.83 -4.54 -7.43
N GLU A 222 26.36 -5.69 -7.92
CA GLU A 222 26.92 -6.99 -7.50
C GLU A 222 28.34 -7.24 -8.00
N GLU A 223 28.66 -6.81 -9.22
CA GLU A 223 30.04 -6.80 -9.71
C GLU A 223 30.95 -5.94 -8.82
N THR A 224 30.46 -4.77 -8.41
CA THR A 224 31.21 -3.83 -7.56
C THR A 224 31.34 -4.35 -6.13
N ARG A 225 30.30 -5.01 -5.60
CA ARG A 225 30.31 -5.68 -4.29
C ARG A 225 31.36 -6.79 -4.26
N THR A 226 31.52 -7.52 -5.36
CA THR A 226 32.53 -8.58 -5.48
C THR A 226 33.96 -8.04 -5.59
N GLN A 227 34.13 -6.83 -6.17
CA GLN A 227 35.43 -6.18 -6.37
C GLN A 227 35.91 -5.35 -5.17
N ALA A 228 34.99 -4.89 -4.32
CA ALA A 228 35.30 -4.08 -3.15
C ALA A 228 35.40 -4.95 -1.89
N GLN A 229 36.51 -4.87 -1.15
CA GLN A 229 36.61 -5.46 0.19
C GLN A 229 35.54 -4.87 1.12
N ASP A 230 35.06 -5.70 2.07
CA ASP A 230 34.02 -5.36 3.05
C ASP A 230 34.34 -4.05 3.80
N ASN A 231 33.72 -2.96 3.35
CA ASN A 231 33.72 -1.67 4.00
C ASN A 231 32.28 -1.20 4.10
N ILE A 232 31.85 -0.90 5.33
CA ILE A 232 30.50 -0.44 5.68
C ILE A 232 30.05 0.71 4.77
N GLN A 233 30.94 1.65 4.46
CA GLN A 233 30.62 2.83 3.65
C GLN A 233 30.37 2.51 2.17
N ASN A 234 30.98 1.44 1.64
CA ASN A 234 30.71 0.95 0.29
C ASN A 234 29.37 0.23 0.21
N THR A 235 29.08 -0.60 1.21
CA THR A 235 27.80 -1.30 1.32
C THR A 235 26.63 -0.33 1.44
N VAL A 236 26.80 0.73 2.23
CA VAL A 236 25.79 1.80 2.35
C VAL A 236 25.50 2.45 0.99
N LEU A 237 26.51 2.93 0.27
CA LEU A 237 26.29 3.54 -1.06
C LEU A 237 25.60 2.57 -2.02
N LEU A 238 26.10 1.33 -2.13
CA LEU A 238 25.56 0.36 -3.07
C LEU A 238 24.09 0.04 -2.76
N ASN A 239 23.74 -0.05 -1.48
CA ASN A 239 22.35 -0.21 -1.05
C ASN A 239 21.52 1.04 -1.35
N GLU A 240 22.04 2.25 -1.15
CA GLU A 240 21.37 3.50 -1.50
C GLU A 240 21.13 3.63 -3.01
N MET A 241 22.08 3.20 -3.85
CA MET A 241 21.90 3.13 -5.30
C MET A 241 20.81 2.14 -5.69
N MET A 242 20.83 0.93 -5.13
CA MET A 242 19.79 -0.07 -5.39
C MET A 242 18.41 0.40 -4.90
N TRP A 243 18.37 1.09 -3.77
CA TRP A 243 17.17 1.71 -3.23
C TRP A 243 16.66 2.82 -4.13
N LEU A 244 17.54 3.70 -4.59
CA LEU A 244 17.22 4.78 -5.53
C LEU A 244 16.74 4.24 -6.87
N ALA A 245 17.21 3.10 -7.34
CA ALA A 245 16.68 2.49 -8.56
C ALA A 245 15.36 1.75 -8.30
N SER A 246 15.18 1.09 -7.17
CA SER A 246 13.92 0.41 -6.82
C SER A 246 12.69 1.35 -6.69
N SER A 247 12.91 2.65 -6.87
CA SER A 247 12.05 3.74 -6.46
C SER A 247 10.86 4.04 -7.37
N HIS A 248 10.96 3.88 -8.69
CA HIS A 248 9.88 4.27 -9.59
C HIS A 248 9.46 3.08 -10.44
N TYR A 249 8.28 2.56 -10.18
CA TYR A 249 7.65 1.58 -11.04
C TYR A 249 6.20 1.96 -11.29
N GLU A 250 5.68 1.52 -12.42
CA GLU A 250 4.29 1.69 -12.81
C GLU A 250 3.59 0.32 -12.83
N MET A 251 2.31 0.33 -12.47
CA MET A 251 1.45 -0.84 -12.45
C MET A 251 0.22 -0.54 -13.30
N ASP A 252 -0.11 -1.46 -14.21
CA ASP A 252 -1.31 -1.36 -15.03
C ASP A 252 -2.20 -2.57 -14.80
N PHE A 253 -3.45 -2.30 -14.41
CA PHE A 253 -4.51 -3.29 -14.39
C PHE A 253 -5.20 -3.37 -15.74
N SER A 254 -5.69 -4.56 -16.10
CA SER A 254 -6.51 -4.72 -17.30
C SER A 254 -7.78 -3.89 -17.19
N VAL A 255 -8.18 -3.24 -18.29
CA VAL A 255 -9.44 -2.49 -18.37
C VAL A 255 -10.68 -3.38 -18.15
N ASP A 256 -10.53 -4.69 -18.36
CA ASP A 256 -11.59 -5.69 -18.18
C ASP A 256 -11.74 -6.20 -16.74
N THR A 257 -11.11 -5.55 -15.77
CA THR A 257 -11.20 -5.90 -14.33
C THR A 257 -12.08 -4.95 -13.58
N ASP A 258 -12.88 -5.48 -12.66
CA ASP A 258 -13.54 -4.66 -11.65
C ASP A 258 -12.51 -4.13 -10.63
N ILE A 259 -12.73 -2.94 -10.07
CA ILE A 259 -11.81 -2.37 -9.07
C ILE A 259 -11.63 -3.30 -7.87
N SER A 260 -12.69 -4.02 -7.47
CA SER A 260 -12.66 -4.96 -6.36
C SER A 260 -11.84 -6.23 -6.67
N GLU A 261 -11.57 -6.52 -7.95
CA GLU A 261 -10.70 -7.61 -8.40
C GLU A 261 -9.22 -7.20 -8.51
N ARG A 262 -8.90 -5.91 -8.40
CA ARG A 262 -7.54 -5.39 -8.51
C ARG A 262 -6.81 -5.52 -7.19
N VAL A 263 -5.63 -6.14 -7.22
CA VAL A 263 -4.78 -6.36 -6.05
C VAL A 263 -3.42 -5.73 -6.28
N ILE A 264 -3.08 -4.73 -5.47
CA ILE A 264 -1.71 -4.22 -5.39
C ILE A 264 -0.97 -5.14 -4.41
N PHE A 265 -0.36 -6.17 -4.98
CA PHE A 265 0.47 -7.13 -4.26
C PHE A 265 1.94 -6.68 -4.30
N PRO A 266 2.77 -7.03 -3.29
CA PRO A 266 4.21 -6.81 -3.35
C PRO A 266 4.86 -7.29 -4.65
N ILE A 267 5.49 -6.37 -5.40
CA ILE A 267 6.24 -6.69 -6.62
C ILE A 267 7.70 -6.26 -6.59
N ALA A 268 8.09 -5.41 -5.65
CA ALA A 268 9.47 -4.94 -5.49
C ALA A 268 10.16 -5.59 -4.28
N ASP A 269 11.50 -5.73 -4.35
CA ASP A 269 12.30 -6.29 -3.25
C ASP A 269 12.11 -5.50 -1.93
N THR A 270 11.95 -4.18 -2.02
CA THR A 270 11.75 -3.27 -0.87
C THR A 270 10.41 -3.45 -0.16
N GLU A 271 9.47 -4.21 -0.72
CA GLU A 271 8.15 -4.44 -0.14
C GLU A 271 7.77 -5.92 -0.13
N ILE A 272 8.74 -6.81 -0.33
CA ILE A 272 8.50 -8.25 -0.54
C ILE A 272 7.78 -8.94 0.63
N LYS A 273 7.79 -8.34 1.82
CA LYS A 273 7.06 -8.81 3.00
C LYS A 273 5.76 -8.08 3.26
N GLY A 274 5.48 -6.98 2.57
CA GLY A 274 4.18 -6.35 2.63
C GLY A 274 4.10 -4.89 2.21
N ILE A 275 2.88 -4.51 1.88
CA ILE A 275 2.42 -3.14 1.67
C ILE A 275 1.42 -2.84 2.79
N GLU A 276 1.74 -1.90 3.66
CA GLU A 276 0.97 -1.64 4.89
C GLU A 276 0.32 -0.25 4.88
N ASP A 277 -0.91 -0.20 5.39
CA ASP A 277 -1.62 0.99 5.85
C ASP A 277 -1.65 2.13 4.81
N ALA A 278 -2.14 1.82 3.61
CA ALA A 278 -2.30 2.80 2.54
C ALA A 278 -3.37 3.85 2.91
N ARG A 279 -2.98 5.13 2.88
CA ARG A 279 -3.84 6.27 3.22
C ARG A 279 -4.19 7.04 1.95
N PHE A 280 -5.31 6.68 1.33
CA PHE A 280 -5.74 7.33 0.09
C PHE A 280 -6.30 8.72 0.36
N VAL A 281 -6.02 9.64 -0.56
CA VAL A 281 -6.59 10.98 -0.59
C VAL A 281 -6.88 11.40 -2.02
N ARG A 282 -8.08 11.95 -2.23
CA ARG A 282 -8.43 12.65 -3.46
C ARG A 282 -7.80 14.05 -3.40
N PHE A 283 -6.74 14.25 -4.18
CA PHE A 283 -6.00 15.49 -4.23
C PHE A 283 -6.49 16.35 -5.40
N THR A 284 -6.74 17.62 -5.13
CA THR A 284 -7.11 18.62 -6.15
C THR A 284 -6.00 19.65 -6.25
N ASP A 285 -5.43 19.80 -7.44
CA ASP A 285 -4.40 20.81 -7.67
C ASP A 285 -4.98 22.21 -7.92
N GLU A 286 -4.11 23.20 -8.08
CA GLU A 286 -4.51 24.60 -8.29
C GLU A 286 -5.29 24.85 -9.61
N LYS A 287 -5.23 23.91 -10.55
CA LYS A 287 -5.98 23.95 -11.82
C LYS A 287 -7.33 23.23 -11.71
N GLY A 288 -7.58 22.54 -10.60
CA GLY A 288 -8.75 21.69 -10.41
C GLY A 288 -8.57 20.26 -10.94
N ASP A 289 -7.36 19.88 -11.37
CA ASP A 289 -7.08 18.52 -11.80
C ASP A 289 -7.06 17.58 -10.58
N ILE A 290 -7.74 16.44 -10.71
CA ILE A 290 -7.87 15.45 -9.65
C ILE A 290 -6.81 14.35 -9.84
N SER A 291 -6.17 13.95 -8.74
CA SER A 291 -5.34 12.76 -8.65
C SER A 291 -5.54 12.11 -7.29
N TYR A 292 -5.48 10.79 -7.23
CA TYR A 292 -5.49 10.06 -5.97
C TYR A 292 -4.06 9.75 -5.57
N TYR A 293 -3.69 10.12 -4.35
CA TYR A 293 -2.43 9.73 -3.75
C TYR A 293 -2.68 8.77 -2.59
N ALA A 294 -1.76 7.84 -2.36
CA ALA A 294 -1.74 7.06 -1.13
C ALA A 294 -0.34 6.88 -0.59
N THR A 295 -0.08 7.41 0.59
CA THR A 295 1.12 7.08 1.36
C THR A 295 0.96 5.72 2.01
N TYR A 296 2.00 4.89 1.96
CA TYR A 296 1.99 3.56 2.55
C TYR A 296 3.39 3.17 3.07
N THR A 297 3.45 2.13 3.88
CA THR A 297 4.73 1.56 4.33
C THR A 297 5.05 0.30 3.55
N ALA A 298 6.15 0.31 2.80
CA ALA A 298 6.76 -0.89 2.24
C ALA A 298 7.64 -1.58 3.28
N TYR A 299 7.55 -2.91 3.38
CA TYR A 299 8.33 -3.72 4.32
C TYR A 299 9.02 -4.88 3.60
N ASP A 300 10.33 -5.02 3.79
CA ASP A 300 11.14 -6.08 3.17
C ASP A 300 11.45 -7.26 4.11
N GLY A 301 11.03 -7.17 5.38
CA GLY A 301 11.34 -8.15 6.43
C GLY A 301 12.34 -7.64 7.47
N VAL A 302 13.09 -6.59 7.15
CA VAL A 302 14.13 -6.02 7.99
C VAL A 302 13.88 -4.53 8.20
N ALA A 303 13.70 -3.79 7.11
CA ALA A 303 13.54 -2.35 7.09
C ALA A 303 12.16 -1.95 6.55
N ILE A 304 11.76 -0.73 6.90
CA ILE A 304 10.56 -0.09 6.38
C ILE A 304 10.96 1.06 5.45
N LEU A 305 10.15 1.27 4.42
CA LEU A 305 10.31 2.33 3.45
C LEU A 305 8.97 3.01 3.17
N PRO A 306 8.79 4.28 3.53
CA PRO A 306 7.59 5.01 3.14
C PRO A 306 7.58 5.25 1.62
N LYS A 307 6.41 5.00 1.00
CA LYS A 307 6.18 5.20 -0.43
C LYS A 307 4.85 5.91 -0.67
N ILE A 308 4.69 6.44 -1.88
CA ILE A 308 3.50 7.11 -2.40
C ILE A 308 3.06 6.36 -3.66
N LEU A 309 1.80 5.95 -3.68
CA LEU A 309 1.05 5.56 -4.88
C LEU A 309 0.37 6.82 -5.44
N MET A 310 0.33 6.96 -6.76
CA MET A 310 -0.49 7.96 -7.45
C MET A 310 -1.29 7.28 -8.56
N THR A 311 -2.57 7.61 -8.68
CA THR A 311 -3.42 7.19 -9.79
C THR A 311 -4.41 8.29 -10.16
N LYS A 312 -4.89 8.27 -11.40
CA LYS A 312 -5.99 9.13 -11.86
C LYS A 312 -7.26 8.35 -12.18
N ASP A 313 -7.22 7.02 -12.14
CA ASP A 313 -8.27 6.17 -12.68
C ASP A 313 -8.40 4.78 -12.00
N PHE A 314 -7.53 4.48 -11.02
CA PHE A 314 -7.41 3.16 -10.38
C PHE A 314 -7.08 2.00 -11.34
N TYR A 315 -6.67 2.27 -12.58
CA TYR A 315 -6.12 1.29 -13.52
C TYR A 315 -4.61 1.41 -13.60
N HIS A 316 -4.11 2.64 -13.73
CA HIS A 316 -2.70 2.96 -13.81
C HIS A 316 -2.22 3.56 -12.50
N PHE A 317 -1.22 2.94 -11.88
CA PHE A 317 -0.60 3.43 -10.66
C PHE A 317 0.87 3.73 -10.89
N LYS A 318 1.32 4.88 -10.39
CA LYS A 318 2.73 5.24 -10.27
C LYS A 318 3.16 5.11 -8.82
N VAL A 319 4.26 4.44 -8.58
CA VAL A 319 4.79 4.22 -7.23
C VAL A 319 6.13 4.92 -7.11
N MET A 320 6.30 5.67 -6.01
CA MET A 320 7.49 6.49 -5.74
C MET A 320 7.84 6.39 -4.25
N PRO A 321 9.11 6.23 -3.82
CA PRO A 321 9.47 6.35 -2.43
C PRO A 321 9.36 7.80 -1.99
N VAL A 322 9.19 7.94 -0.68
CA VAL A 322 9.35 9.22 -0.01
C VAL A 322 10.84 9.39 0.30
N HIS A 323 11.37 10.56 0.00
CA HIS A 323 12.76 10.94 0.24
C HIS A 323 12.87 12.03 1.30
N GLY A 324 14.10 12.24 1.77
CA GLY A 324 14.45 13.28 2.73
C GLY A 324 14.42 12.80 4.18
N GLU A 325 14.82 13.68 5.07
CA GLU A 325 15.07 13.41 6.48
C GLU A 325 13.78 13.03 7.23
N VAL A 326 12.61 13.36 6.69
CA VAL A 326 11.29 12.97 7.23
C VAL A 326 10.94 11.51 6.86
N ALA A 327 11.59 10.93 5.85
CA ALA A 327 11.25 9.62 5.28
C ALA A 327 11.74 8.41 6.08
N GLN A 328 11.71 8.48 7.41
CA GLN A 328 12.31 7.47 8.28
C GLN A 328 11.29 6.53 8.95
N ASN A 329 10.00 6.87 8.89
CA ASN A 329 9.00 6.23 9.74
C ASN A 329 7.61 6.20 9.06
N LYS A 330 6.64 5.54 9.72
CA LYS A 330 5.29 5.29 9.20
C LYS A 330 4.34 6.45 9.53
N GLY A 331 3.13 6.39 8.99
CA GLY A 331 2.03 7.29 9.39
C GLY A 331 1.98 8.59 8.59
N MET A 332 2.58 8.65 7.41
CA MET A 332 2.46 9.83 6.56
C MET A 332 1.04 9.97 6.02
N ALA A 333 0.44 11.15 6.03
CA ALA A 333 -0.82 11.43 5.38
C ALA A 333 -0.81 12.81 4.70
N LEU A 334 -1.07 12.81 3.40
CA LEU A 334 -1.02 14.00 2.57
C LEU A 334 -2.32 14.82 2.71
N PHE A 335 -2.22 16.15 2.75
CA PHE A 335 -3.39 17.03 2.66
C PHE A 335 -4.01 16.96 1.25
N PRO A 336 -5.33 17.18 1.10
CA PRO A 336 -6.06 16.98 -0.17
C PRO A 336 -5.83 18.09 -1.20
N ARG A 337 -5.01 19.09 -0.88
CA ARG A 337 -4.56 20.14 -1.81
C ARG A 337 -3.28 20.77 -1.30
N LYS A 338 -2.66 21.61 -2.13
CA LYS A 338 -1.59 22.49 -1.68
C LYS A 338 -2.11 23.53 -0.69
N ILE A 339 -1.25 23.93 0.24
CA ILE A 339 -1.48 24.99 1.21
C ILE A 339 -0.37 26.02 1.00
N ASN A 340 -0.75 27.26 0.65
CA ASN A 340 0.18 28.33 0.31
C ASN A 340 1.21 27.93 -0.78
N GLY A 341 0.75 27.21 -1.81
CA GLY A 341 1.56 26.77 -2.96
C GLY A 341 2.42 25.51 -2.73
N GLN A 342 2.44 24.98 -1.51
CA GLN A 342 3.25 23.81 -1.13
C GLN A 342 2.38 22.59 -0.83
N TYR A 343 2.90 21.39 -1.09
CA TYR A 343 2.32 20.17 -0.54
C TYR A 343 2.49 20.19 0.98
N ALA A 344 1.47 19.71 1.71
CA ALA A 344 1.52 19.54 3.15
C ALA A 344 1.27 18.07 3.51
N MET A 345 1.93 17.59 4.57
CA MET A 345 1.82 16.20 5.01
C MET A 345 1.92 16.11 6.53
N LEU A 346 1.01 15.37 7.15
CA LEU A 346 1.18 14.92 8.53
C LEU A 346 2.08 13.69 8.55
N CYS A 347 2.95 13.58 9.55
CA CYS A 347 3.86 12.46 9.69
C CYS A 347 4.23 12.23 11.16
N ARG A 348 4.91 11.11 11.43
CA ARG A 348 5.43 10.78 12.75
C ARG A 348 6.85 10.28 12.61
N ILE A 349 7.83 11.12 12.96
CA ILE A 349 9.24 10.81 12.74
C ILE A 349 9.91 10.16 13.94
N ASP A 350 9.47 10.48 15.17
CA ASP A 350 10.07 10.01 16.42
C ASP A 350 9.37 8.77 17.04
N GLY A 351 8.31 8.28 16.39
CA GLY A 351 7.49 7.15 16.84
C GLY A 351 6.43 7.50 17.89
N VAL A 352 6.38 8.72 18.40
CA VAL A 352 5.51 9.14 19.51
C VAL A 352 4.58 10.29 19.15
N ASN A 353 5.10 11.32 18.47
CA ASN A 353 4.42 12.59 18.26
C ASN A 353 3.99 12.80 16.80
N ASN A 354 2.99 13.65 16.58
CA ASN A 354 2.63 14.10 15.23
C ASN A 354 3.43 15.34 14.84
N TYR A 355 3.85 15.35 13.59
CA TYR A 355 4.57 16.43 12.95
C TYR A 355 3.84 16.84 11.66
N ILE A 356 4.11 18.05 11.20
CA ILE A 356 3.68 18.56 9.90
C ILE A 356 4.90 18.95 9.07
N ALA A 357 4.91 18.56 7.80
CA ALA A 357 5.95 18.89 6.85
C ALA A 357 5.34 19.60 5.63
N PHE A 358 6.13 20.46 5.00
CA PHE A 358 5.79 21.15 3.77
C PHE A 358 6.88 20.90 2.72
N SER A 359 6.48 20.81 1.45
CA SER A 359 7.42 20.61 0.35
C SER A 359 6.89 21.13 -0.98
N ASP A 360 7.79 21.55 -1.86
CA ASP A 360 7.48 21.86 -3.26
C ASP A 360 7.39 20.59 -4.12
N ASN A 361 7.94 19.46 -3.63
CA ASN A 361 7.98 18.17 -4.32
C ASN A 361 7.22 17.10 -3.52
N ILE A 362 6.30 16.42 -4.18
CA ILE A 362 5.41 15.42 -3.54
C ILE A 362 6.17 14.27 -2.87
N ASN A 363 7.39 13.95 -3.33
CA ASN A 363 8.18 12.82 -2.87
C ASN A 363 9.48 13.22 -2.14
N VAL A 364 9.74 14.50 -1.85
CA VAL A 364 10.96 14.93 -1.13
C VAL A 364 10.57 15.77 0.09
N TRP A 365 10.85 15.29 1.30
CA TRP A 365 10.40 15.89 2.55
C TRP A 365 11.57 16.00 3.53
N ARG A 366 12.09 17.23 3.70
CA ARG A 366 13.35 17.46 4.43
C ARG A 366 13.18 17.94 5.86
N LYS A 367 12.11 18.67 6.13
CA LYS A 367 11.86 19.27 7.44
C LYS A 367 10.43 19.00 7.86
N ALA A 368 10.26 18.63 9.11
CA ALA A 368 8.97 18.57 9.77
C ALA A 368 9.03 19.38 11.07
N THR A 369 7.91 19.98 11.43
CA THR A 369 7.70 20.74 12.66
C THR A 369 6.81 19.93 13.59
N LEU A 370 7.15 19.85 14.86
CA LEU A 370 6.32 19.19 15.87
C LEU A 370 4.95 19.86 15.92
N LEU A 371 3.88 19.09 15.76
CA LEU A 371 2.50 19.58 15.71
C LEU A 371 1.71 19.20 16.96
N GLN A 372 1.73 17.92 17.35
CA GLN A 372 0.97 17.43 18.49
C GLN A 372 1.82 16.44 19.30
N THR A 373 1.75 16.57 20.62
CA THR A 373 2.28 15.59 21.58
C THR A 373 1.13 14.92 22.33
N PRO A 374 1.35 13.75 22.94
CA PRO A 374 0.43 13.19 23.92
C PRO A 374 0.11 14.18 25.04
N LYS A 375 -1.18 14.46 25.22
CA LYS A 375 -1.77 15.36 26.23
C LYS A 375 -2.69 14.61 27.20
N TYR A 376 -3.37 13.55 26.75
CA TYR A 376 -4.35 12.80 27.54
C TYR A 376 -3.87 11.36 27.88
N PRO A 377 -4.37 10.74 28.98
CA PRO A 377 -3.90 9.42 29.40
C PRO A 377 -4.02 8.30 28.35
N TRP A 378 -5.00 8.38 27.46
CA TRP A 378 -5.25 7.39 26.40
C TRP A 378 -4.27 7.48 25.22
N GLU A 379 -3.33 8.43 25.23
CA GLU A 379 -2.33 8.65 24.18
C GLU A 379 -0.88 8.71 24.71
N PHE A 380 -0.67 8.53 26.03
CA PHE A 380 0.63 8.69 26.67
C PHE A 380 1.73 7.73 26.18
N VAL A 381 1.40 6.57 25.63
CA VAL A 381 2.42 5.68 25.05
C VAL A 381 2.92 6.25 23.72
N GLN A 382 1.99 6.65 22.85
CA GLN A 382 2.25 7.32 21.59
C GLN A 382 0.93 7.79 20.96
N MET A 383 1.03 8.73 20.04
CA MET A 383 -0.04 9.10 19.12
C MET A 383 0.40 9.00 17.66
N GLY A 384 -0.54 9.18 16.74
CA GLY A 384 -0.26 9.32 15.32
C GLY A 384 -1.50 9.80 14.55
N ASN A 385 -1.32 10.32 13.34
CA ASN A 385 -2.45 10.53 12.44
C ASN A 385 -2.87 9.21 11.77
N CYS A 386 -4.17 9.07 11.53
CA CYS A 386 -4.76 7.89 10.91
C CYS A 386 -4.74 7.99 9.39
N GLY A 387 -5.40 8.99 8.83
CA GLY A 387 -5.51 9.22 7.40
C GLY A 387 -5.28 10.69 7.05
N SER A 388 -5.60 11.06 5.82
CA SER A 388 -5.47 12.42 5.34
C SER A 388 -6.41 13.39 6.05
N PRO A 389 -5.97 14.63 6.34
CA PRO A 389 -6.85 15.67 6.86
C PRO A 389 -8.03 15.94 5.93
N ILE A 390 -9.20 16.21 6.51
CA ILE A 390 -10.43 16.50 5.78
C ILE A 390 -10.69 18.00 5.88
N GLU A 391 -10.81 18.66 4.72
CA GLU A 391 -11.14 20.08 4.68
C GLU A 391 -12.58 20.32 5.11
N THR A 392 -12.79 21.27 6.02
CA THR A 392 -14.11 21.75 6.42
C THR A 392 -14.12 23.28 6.45
N THR A 393 -15.30 23.89 6.54
CA THR A 393 -15.43 25.35 6.69
C THR A 393 -14.85 25.89 7.99
N GLU A 394 -14.56 25.02 8.97
CA GLU A 394 -14.09 25.37 10.31
C GLU A 394 -12.61 25.02 10.54
N GLY A 395 -11.95 24.39 9.56
CA GLY A 395 -10.58 23.89 9.69
C GLY A 395 -10.35 22.52 9.07
N TRP A 396 -9.13 22.00 9.25
CA TRP A 396 -8.75 20.64 8.84
C TRP A 396 -9.08 19.66 9.95
N LEU A 397 -10.03 18.76 9.68
CA LEU A 397 -10.37 17.68 10.59
C LEU A 397 -9.35 16.55 10.45
N VAL A 398 -8.69 16.19 11.56
CA VAL A 398 -7.62 15.18 11.59
C VAL A 398 -8.00 14.06 12.53
N ILE A 399 -8.18 12.87 11.99
CA ILE A 399 -8.38 11.66 12.79
C ILE A 399 -7.01 11.17 13.27
N THR A 400 -6.90 10.94 14.57
CA THR A 400 -5.68 10.46 15.21
C THR A 400 -5.93 9.11 15.86
N HIS A 401 -4.86 8.35 16.09
CA HIS A 401 -4.87 7.25 17.04
C HIS A 401 -4.02 7.63 18.26
N GLY A 402 -4.43 7.14 19.42
CA GLY A 402 -3.68 7.22 20.68
C GLY A 402 -3.53 5.83 21.28
N VAL A 403 -2.38 5.59 21.91
CA VAL A 403 -2.07 4.33 22.60
C VAL A 403 -2.07 4.57 24.11
N GLY A 404 -3.03 3.94 24.78
CA GLY A 404 -3.26 4.04 26.20
C GLY A 404 -2.65 2.88 27.01
N PRO A 405 -3.01 2.78 28.30
CA PRO A 405 -2.64 1.66 29.15
C PRO A 405 -2.99 0.32 28.52
N VAL A 406 -2.16 -0.71 28.76
CA VAL A 406 -2.36 -2.06 28.20
C VAL A 406 -2.38 -2.09 26.66
N ARG A 407 -1.73 -1.10 26.02
CA ARG A 407 -1.64 -0.97 24.56
C ARG A 407 -3.02 -0.89 23.89
N GLU A 408 -3.98 -0.25 24.55
CA GLU A 408 -5.28 0.03 23.94
C GLU A 408 -5.12 1.12 22.87
N TYR A 409 -5.39 0.79 21.60
CA TYR A 409 -5.43 1.76 20.51
C TYR A 409 -6.85 2.28 20.35
N SER A 410 -7.00 3.59 20.49
CA SER A 410 -8.27 4.29 20.31
C SER A 410 -8.14 5.39 19.26
N LEU A 411 -9.25 5.75 18.61
CA LEU A 411 -9.30 6.87 17.66
C LEU A 411 -9.71 8.14 18.38
N GLY A 412 -8.95 9.22 18.17
CA GLY A 412 -9.29 10.58 18.54
C GLY A 412 -9.46 11.46 17.32
N ILE A 413 -9.67 12.75 17.58
CA ILE A 413 -9.82 13.73 16.51
C ILE A 413 -9.38 15.12 16.97
N SER A 414 -8.78 15.84 16.05
CA SER A 414 -8.31 17.21 16.21
C SER A 414 -8.81 18.08 15.05
N LEU A 415 -8.82 19.38 15.28
CA LEU A 415 -9.10 20.42 14.29
C LEU A 415 -7.86 21.30 14.18
N LEU A 416 -7.31 21.43 12.96
CA LEU A 416 -6.24 22.37 12.66
C LEU A 416 -6.81 23.59 11.95
N ASP A 417 -6.18 24.75 12.12
CA ASP A 417 -6.59 25.98 11.46
C ASP A 417 -6.52 25.85 9.93
N LEU A 418 -7.54 26.37 9.23
CA LEU A 418 -7.68 26.19 7.78
C LEU A 418 -6.55 26.87 6.99
N GLU A 419 -6.12 28.05 7.43
CA GLU A 419 -5.12 28.89 6.77
C GLU A 419 -3.70 28.52 7.22
N ASP A 420 -3.55 28.18 8.50
CA ASP A 420 -2.29 27.77 9.12
C ASP A 420 -2.41 26.41 9.81
N PRO A 421 -2.27 25.29 9.08
CA PRO A 421 -2.44 23.94 9.64
C PRO A 421 -1.36 23.55 10.65
N MET A 422 -0.38 24.44 10.94
CA MET A 422 0.55 24.25 12.07
C MET A 422 -0.10 24.55 13.42
N LYS A 423 -1.33 25.10 13.44
CA LYS A 423 -2.05 25.44 14.67
C LYS A 423 -3.17 24.42 14.91
N GLU A 424 -3.06 23.68 16.02
CA GLU A 424 -4.18 22.90 16.56
C GLU A 424 -5.17 23.85 17.26
N ILE A 425 -6.38 23.95 16.72
CA ILE A 425 -7.47 24.82 17.21
C ILE A 425 -8.62 24.03 17.81
N GLY A 426 -8.40 22.77 18.17
CA GLY A 426 -9.38 21.92 18.83
C GLY A 426 -8.92 20.46 18.89
N ARG A 427 -9.20 19.79 20.01
CA ARG A 427 -8.89 18.36 20.22
C ARG A 427 -9.89 17.77 21.19
N LEU A 428 -10.36 16.54 20.97
CA LEU A 428 -11.19 15.87 21.98
C LEU A 428 -10.33 15.40 23.17
N GLN A 429 -10.84 15.58 24.39
CA GLN A 429 -10.18 15.14 25.62
C GLN A 429 -10.28 13.62 25.84
N THR A 430 -11.38 13.02 25.39
CA THR A 430 -11.64 11.58 25.41
C THR A 430 -11.55 11.01 23.99
N PRO A 431 -11.23 9.72 23.83
CA PRO A 431 -11.26 9.10 22.51
C PRO A 431 -12.66 9.18 21.90
N LEU A 432 -12.71 9.31 20.57
CA LEU A 432 -13.93 9.25 19.78
C LEU A 432 -14.41 7.81 19.62
N ILE A 433 -13.48 6.88 19.32
CA ILE A 433 -13.78 5.46 19.16
C ILE A 433 -12.82 4.65 20.00
N VAL A 434 -13.36 3.82 20.90
CA VAL A 434 -12.63 2.80 21.66
C VAL A 434 -13.10 1.40 21.25
N PRO A 435 -12.27 0.36 21.37
CA PRO A 435 -12.69 -1.02 21.15
C PRO A 435 -13.79 -1.42 22.15
N ASN A 436 -14.89 -1.98 21.67
CA ASN A 436 -15.90 -2.63 22.52
C ASN A 436 -15.56 -4.11 22.80
N GLU A 437 -16.43 -4.80 23.54
CA GLU A 437 -16.22 -6.20 23.92
C GLU A 437 -16.02 -7.16 22.74
N ARG A 438 -16.62 -6.88 21.58
CA ARG A 438 -16.48 -7.70 20.36
C ARG A 438 -15.28 -7.27 19.51
N GLU A 439 -14.90 -6.00 19.57
CA GLU A 439 -13.82 -5.41 18.77
C GLU A 439 -12.44 -5.65 19.38
N ARG A 440 -12.35 -5.94 20.68
CA ARG A 440 -11.09 -6.15 21.39
C ARG A 440 -10.46 -7.54 21.18
N GLU A 441 -11.15 -8.46 20.52
CA GLU A 441 -10.67 -9.82 20.24
C GLU A 441 -10.24 -9.94 18.77
N GLY A 442 -9.01 -10.40 18.53
CA GLY A 442 -8.48 -10.62 17.19
C GLY A 442 -6.96 -10.82 17.16
N TYR A 443 -6.35 -10.54 16.02
CA TYR A 443 -4.91 -10.76 15.79
C TYR A 443 -4.04 -9.89 16.69
N VAL A 444 -4.41 -8.61 16.86
CA VAL A 444 -3.83 -7.71 17.85
C VAL A 444 -4.95 -7.19 18.75
N PRO A 445 -5.13 -7.71 19.97
CA PRO A 445 -6.22 -7.31 20.87
C PRO A 445 -6.22 -5.82 21.22
N ASN A 446 -7.39 -5.29 21.59
CA ASN A 446 -7.61 -3.91 22.04
C ASN A 446 -7.23 -2.83 21.01
N VAL A 447 -7.38 -3.12 19.72
CA VAL A 447 -7.06 -2.16 18.65
C VAL A 447 -8.28 -1.73 17.87
N VAL A 448 -8.52 -0.43 17.76
CA VAL A 448 -9.24 0.18 16.64
C VAL A 448 -8.31 1.11 15.84
N TYR A 449 -8.38 1.03 14.51
CA TYR A 449 -7.46 1.80 13.65
C TYR A 449 -8.12 2.19 12.32
N SER A 450 -7.84 3.38 11.81
CA SER A 450 -8.34 3.85 10.51
C SER A 450 -7.20 4.40 9.66
N CYS A 451 -7.35 4.32 8.33
CA CYS A 451 -6.45 4.94 7.36
C CYS A 451 -7.13 6.01 6.51
N GLY A 452 -8.37 6.38 6.80
CA GLY A 452 -9.09 7.43 6.09
C GLY A 452 -10.55 7.52 6.50
N ALA A 453 -11.14 8.68 6.25
CA ALA A 453 -12.56 8.94 6.45
C ALA A 453 -13.03 9.96 5.42
N ILE A 454 -14.35 10.10 5.29
CA ILE A 454 -14.97 11.04 4.37
C ILE A 454 -16.15 11.74 5.04
N VAL A 455 -16.44 12.96 4.61
CA VAL A 455 -17.66 13.67 5.00
C VAL A 455 -18.74 13.42 3.96
N HIS A 456 -19.92 13.01 4.40
CA HIS A 456 -21.11 12.80 3.57
C HIS A 456 -22.35 13.21 4.34
N ASN A 457 -23.27 13.97 3.74
CA ASN A 457 -24.53 14.39 4.35
C ASN A 457 -24.41 15.03 5.76
N ASN A 458 -23.36 15.84 6.01
CA ASN A 458 -23.03 16.37 7.36
C ASN A 458 -22.67 15.31 8.41
N TYR A 459 -22.28 14.12 7.99
CA TYR A 459 -21.71 13.10 8.84
C TYR A 459 -20.28 12.82 8.44
N LEU A 460 -19.41 12.67 9.44
CA LEU A 460 -18.11 12.05 9.27
C LEU A 460 -18.30 10.53 9.25
N VAL A 461 -17.93 9.89 8.15
CA VAL A 461 -17.96 8.43 7.96
C VAL A 461 -16.55 7.89 8.12
N ILE A 462 -16.32 7.11 9.18
CA ILE A 462 -15.01 6.59 9.57
C ILE A 462 -15.02 5.07 9.43
N PRO A 463 -14.53 4.50 8.32
CA PRO A 463 -14.18 3.09 8.30
C PRO A 463 -12.99 2.84 9.21
N TYR A 464 -13.06 1.78 10.01
CA TYR A 464 -12.00 1.40 10.94
C TYR A 464 -11.88 -0.12 11.09
N ALA A 465 -10.66 -0.57 11.33
CA ALA A 465 -10.30 -1.91 11.71
C ALA A 465 -10.55 -2.18 13.17
N MET A 466 -10.81 -3.44 13.48
CA MET A 466 -10.83 -3.98 14.83
C MET A 466 -9.87 -5.17 14.95
N SER A 467 -9.02 -5.08 15.96
CA SER A 467 -8.02 -6.07 16.36
C SER A 467 -7.15 -6.65 15.23
N ASP A 468 -6.76 -5.80 14.26
CA ASP A 468 -5.97 -6.18 13.08
C ASP A 468 -6.50 -7.42 12.34
N TYR A 469 -7.82 -7.61 12.32
CA TYR A 469 -8.45 -8.80 11.75
C TYR A 469 -9.54 -8.47 10.74
N ALA A 470 -10.49 -7.62 11.11
CA ALA A 470 -11.63 -7.25 10.29
C ALA A 470 -11.90 -5.74 10.39
N SER A 471 -12.81 -5.21 9.57
CA SER A 471 -13.19 -3.80 9.61
C SER A 471 -14.69 -3.60 9.70
N THR A 472 -15.08 -2.43 10.19
CA THR A 472 -16.44 -1.88 10.15
C THR A 472 -16.33 -0.38 9.86
N TYR A 473 -17.39 0.39 10.11
CA TYR A 473 -17.36 1.84 10.09
C TYR A 473 -18.32 2.44 11.12
N ALA A 474 -18.06 3.71 11.45
CA ALA A 474 -18.92 4.52 12.30
C ALA A 474 -19.28 5.83 11.60
N THR A 475 -20.39 6.43 12.03
CA THR A 475 -20.82 7.75 11.58
C THR A 475 -20.96 8.70 12.76
N VAL A 476 -20.54 9.95 12.58
CA VAL A 476 -20.59 11.00 13.60
C VAL A 476 -21.19 12.26 13.00
N TYR A 477 -22.16 12.88 13.67
CA TYR A 477 -22.77 14.11 13.17
C TYR A 477 -21.75 15.26 13.23
N LEU A 478 -21.37 15.78 12.05
CA LEU A 478 -20.25 16.71 11.90
C LEU A 478 -20.47 18.04 12.63
N PRO A 479 -21.66 18.69 12.61
CA PRO A 479 -21.89 19.92 13.35
C PRO A 479 -21.70 19.78 14.87
N GLU A 480 -22.16 18.67 15.45
CA GLU A 480 -21.97 18.37 16.88
C GLU A 480 -20.47 18.17 17.21
N LEU A 481 -19.77 17.43 16.36
CA LEU A 481 -18.33 17.18 16.47
C LEU A 481 -17.51 18.47 16.41
N LEU A 482 -17.79 19.34 15.44
CA LEU A 482 -17.10 20.63 15.28
C LEU A 482 -17.40 21.57 16.45
N ALA A 483 -18.63 21.60 16.95
CA ALA A 483 -18.98 22.36 18.16
C ALA A 483 -18.17 21.88 19.37
N ALA A 484 -18.09 20.56 19.58
CA ALA A 484 -17.32 19.97 20.67
C ALA A 484 -15.81 20.30 20.57
N LEU A 485 -15.22 20.28 19.37
CA LEU A 485 -13.80 20.61 19.15
C LEU A 485 -13.50 22.08 19.47
N LYS A 486 -14.37 23.00 19.04
CA LYS A 486 -14.23 24.44 19.32
C LYS A 486 -14.42 24.78 20.80
N GLU A 487 -15.30 24.06 21.51
CA GLU A 487 -15.43 24.21 22.96
C GLU A 487 -14.14 23.87 23.71
N THR A 488 -13.40 22.84 23.28
CA THR A 488 -12.12 22.49 23.92
C THR A 488 -11.09 23.60 23.72
N ALA A 489 -11.02 24.15 22.50
CA ALA A 489 -10.07 25.20 22.16
C ALA A 489 -10.26 26.48 22.97
N ALA A 490 -11.49 26.81 23.35
CA ALA A 490 -11.79 27.96 24.19
C ALA A 490 -11.39 27.78 25.68
N ARG A 491 -11.02 26.56 26.09
CA ARG A 491 -10.68 26.22 27.48
C ARG A 491 -9.18 26.03 27.70
N ASP A 492 -8.42 25.83 26.63
CA ASP A 492 -6.97 25.76 26.59
C ASP A 492 -6.38 27.16 26.36
#